data_AF-A0A8X6I7P6-F1
#
_entry.id   AF-A0A8X6I7P6-F1
#
_cell.length_a   1.000
_cell.length_b   1.000
_cell.length_c   1.000
_cell.angle_alpha   90.00
_cell.angle_beta   90.00
_cell.angle_gamma   90.00
#
_symmetry.space_group_name_H-M   'P 1'
#
loop_
_entity.id
_entity.type
_entity.pdbx_description
1 polymer ?
#
loop_
_entity_poly.entity_id
_entity_poly.type
_entity_poly.pdbx_seq_one_letter_code
_entity_poly.pdbx_strand_id
1 'polypeptide(L)'
;MLVVKLKGGGWKTLDERINSPVIAMAVINEYLKSLPRCLWSGTKPEYWRALPVILREMASNRNIEKRDLENSRMEAYKIFENMKTDVRRFSAKLLMTLHEVITRCDDDLQEAAAQRLSEFFAPSFLKNSEKSIEQTPLTFQKCVTYLIENAPFIFGSEDAPIYSPPRSNVNYQQPENNIQPHRTFLL
;
A
#
# COMPACT_ATOMS: atom_id res chain seq x y z
N MET A 1 -3.58 25.11 -4.24
CA MET A 1 -3.90 26.37 -3.50
C MET A 1 -3.20 26.44 -2.14
N LEU A 2 -3.01 25.33 -1.42
CA LEU A 2 -2.30 25.31 -0.13
C LEU A 2 -0.78 25.56 -0.25
N VAL A 3 -0.10 25.02 -1.26
CA VAL A 3 1.33 25.34 -1.55
C VAL A 3 1.54 26.82 -1.88
N VAL A 4 0.57 27.46 -2.55
CA VAL A 4 0.58 28.91 -2.78
C VAL A 4 0.30 29.69 -1.48
N LYS A 5 -0.53 29.19 -0.56
CA LYS A 5 -0.71 29.77 0.78
C LYS A 5 0.52 29.57 1.69
N LEU A 6 1.26 28.46 1.52
CA LEU A 6 2.56 28.21 2.17
C LEU A 6 3.70 29.02 1.53
N LYS A 7 3.56 29.51 0.29
CA LYS A 7 4.51 30.45 -0.31
C LYS A 7 4.09 31.92 -0.11
N GLY A 8 2.80 32.20 0.02
CA GLY A 8 2.21 33.53 0.15
C GLY A 8 2.11 34.06 1.59
N GLY A 9 2.58 33.29 2.58
CA GLY A 9 2.46 33.59 4.02
C GLY A 9 3.49 34.58 4.59
N GLY A 10 3.98 35.55 3.79
CA GLY A 10 4.90 36.60 4.28
C GLY A 10 6.18 36.07 4.97
N TRP A 11 6.69 36.85 5.92
CA TRP A 11 7.95 36.65 6.67
C TRP A 11 7.95 35.46 7.66
N LYS A 12 6.85 34.70 7.74
CA LYS A 12 6.73 33.58 8.69
C LYS A 12 7.48 32.34 8.22
N THR A 13 8.14 31.66 9.14
CA THR A 13 8.86 30.42 8.85
C THR A 13 7.88 29.28 8.52
N LEU A 14 8.38 28.16 8.00
CA LEU A 14 7.54 26.98 7.75
C LEU A 14 6.95 26.42 9.06
N ASP A 15 7.75 26.40 10.13
CA ASP A 15 7.34 25.90 11.45
C ASP A 15 6.24 26.78 12.07
N GLU A 16 6.31 28.11 11.91
CA GLU A 16 5.26 29.03 12.35
C GLU A 16 3.93 28.84 11.61
N ARG A 17 3.98 28.25 10.41
CA ARG A 17 2.81 27.99 9.56
C ARG A 17 2.24 26.60 9.78
N ILE A 18 3.07 25.62 10.12
CA ILE A 18 2.66 24.28 10.55
C ILE A 18 2.52 24.28 12.07
N ASN A 19 1.57 25.05 12.57
CA ASN A 19 1.35 25.24 14.01
C ASN A 19 0.34 24.24 14.62
N SER A 20 -0.16 23.28 13.83
CA SER A 20 -1.02 22.22 14.32
C SER A 20 -0.84 20.92 13.51
N PRO A 21 -1.07 19.75 14.13
CA PRO A 21 -1.05 18.46 13.43
C PRO A 21 -2.07 18.39 12.27
N VAL A 22 -3.22 19.06 12.40
CA VAL A 22 -4.25 19.13 11.34
C VAL A 22 -3.71 19.85 10.12
N ILE A 23 -3.01 20.97 10.31
CA ILE A 23 -2.36 21.70 9.23
C ILE A 23 -1.25 20.85 8.62
N ALA A 24 -0.43 20.18 9.43
CA ALA A 24 0.62 19.28 8.93
C ALA A 24 0.05 18.19 7.99
N MET A 25 -1.02 17.51 8.41
CA MET A 25 -1.70 16.50 7.59
C MET A 25 -2.28 17.09 6.30
N ALA A 26 -2.90 18.27 6.36
CA ALA A 26 -3.42 18.95 5.18
C ALA A 26 -2.31 19.34 4.19
N VAL A 27 -1.17 19.80 4.69
CA VAL A 27 0.01 20.14 3.88
C VAL A 27 0.55 18.90 3.17
N ILE A 28 0.71 17.78 3.89
CA ILE A 28 1.17 16.52 3.29
C ILE A 28 0.19 16.06 2.21
N ASN A 29 -1.11 16.10 2.48
CA ASN A 29 -2.13 15.67 1.52
C ASN A 29 -2.14 16.55 0.26
N GLU A 30 -2.00 17.87 0.41
CA GLU A 30 -1.92 18.80 -0.72
C GLU A 30 -0.62 18.65 -1.51
N TYR A 31 0.49 18.35 -0.84
CA TYR A 31 1.74 17.99 -1.51
C TYR A 31 1.55 16.75 -2.40
N LEU A 32 0.94 15.68 -1.87
CA LEU A 32 0.65 14.46 -2.63
C LEU A 32 -0.21 14.73 -3.87
N LYS A 33 -1.26 15.55 -3.76
CA LYS A 33 -2.10 15.95 -4.89
C LYS A 33 -1.35 16.78 -5.95
N SER A 34 -0.34 17.53 -5.53
CA SER A 34 0.45 18.40 -6.41
C SER A 34 1.53 17.65 -7.20
N LEU A 35 1.78 16.37 -6.89
CA LEU A 35 2.76 15.57 -7.61
C LEU A 35 2.37 15.42 -9.09
N PRO A 36 3.33 15.47 -10.03
CA PRO A 36 3.04 15.30 -11.46
C PRO A 36 2.34 13.97 -11.78
N ARG A 37 2.64 12.94 -10.99
CA ARG A 37 1.95 11.65 -10.97
C ARG A 37 1.61 11.29 -9.54
N CYS A 38 0.53 10.55 -9.34
CA CYS A 38 0.16 10.09 -8.01
C CYS A 38 1.26 9.23 -7.39
N LEU A 39 1.33 9.22 -6.05
CA LEU A 39 2.39 8.54 -5.31
C LEU A 39 2.54 7.06 -5.74
N TRP A 40 1.42 6.38 -5.98
CA TRP A 40 1.40 4.96 -6.34
C TRP A 40 1.07 4.70 -7.82
N SER A 41 1.16 5.71 -8.68
CA SER A 41 0.91 5.58 -10.13
C SER A 41 1.81 4.57 -10.86
N GLY A 42 2.94 4.19 -10.26
CA GLY A 42 3.86 3.18 -10.81
C GLY A 42 3.56 1.74 -10.38
N THR A 43 2.52 1.53 -9.58
CA THR A 43 2.12 0.19 -9.15
C THR A 43 1.37 -0.52 -10.26
N LYS A 44 1.57 -1.84 -10.36
CA LYS A 44 0.88 -2.63 -11.38
C LYS A 44 -0.56 -2.91 -10.94
N PRO A 45 -1.56 -2.80 -11.84
CA PRO A 45 -2.96 -3.02 -11.49
C PRO A 45 -3.23 -4.38 -10.84
N GLU A 46 -2.51 -5.43 -11.24
CA GLU A 46 -2.65 -6.79 -10.71
C GLU A 46 -2.39 -6.89 -9.20
N TYR A 47 -1.47 -6.09 -8.64
CA TYR A 47 -1.18 -6.08 -7.20
C TYR A 47 -2.35 -5.55 -6.37
N TRP A 48 -3.24 -4.81 -7.00
CA TRP A 48 -4.42 -4.24 -6.37
C TRP A 48 -5.70 -5.03 -6.64
N ARG A 49 -5.63 -6.14 -7.39
CA ARG A 49 -6.79 -7.02 -7.62
C ARG A 49 -6.97 -8.04 -6.49
N ALA A 50 -5.88 -8.64 -6.04
CA ALA A 50 -5.92 -9.74 -5.08
C ALA A 50 -6.30 -9.29 -3.67
N LEU A 51 -5.66 -8.22 -3.17
CA LEU A 51 -5.88 -7.72 -1.80
C LEU A 51 -7.36 -7.46 -1.46
N PRO A 52 -8.13 -6.67 -2.24
CA PRO A 52 -9.52 -6.41 -1.89
C PRO A 52 -10.43 -7.65 -1.93
N VAL A 53 -10.11 -8.68 -2.73
CA VAL A 53 -10.84 -9.95 -2.72
C VAL A 53 -10.62 -10.67 -1.38
N ILE A 54 -9.36 -10.79 -0.96
CA ILE A 54 -8.99 -11.40 0.33
C ILE A 54 -9.64 -10.65 1.49
N LEU A 55 -9.59 -9.30 1.49
CA LEU A 55 -10.19 -8.50 2.55
C LEU A 55 -11.72 -8.68 2.63
N ARG A 56 -12.39 -8.87 1.50
CA ARG A 56 -13.84 -9.16 1.47
C ARG A 56 -14.15 -10.55 2.03
N GLU A 57 -13.34 -11.55 1.69
CA GLU A 57 -13.48 -12.91 2.22
C GLU A 57 -13.25 -12.95 3.73
N MET A 58 -12.19 -12.28 4.20
CA MET A 58 -11.91 -12.12 5.64
C MET A 58 -13.06 -11.43 6.37
N ALA A 59 -13.63 -10.36 5.81
CA ALA A 59 -14.76 -9.65 6.43
C ALA A 59 -16.04 -10.50 6.50
N SER A 60 -16.18 -11.51 5.65
CA SER A 60 -17.34 -12.41 5.63
C SER A 60 -17.18 -13.60 6.58
N ASN A 61 -15.94 -13.94 6.95
CA ASN A 61 -15.60 -15.09 7.77
C ASN A 61 -15.38 -14.69 9.25
N ARG A 62 -16.15 -15.31 10.16
CA ARG A 62 -16.01 -15.06 11.62
C ARG A 62 -14.74 -15.65 12.23
N ASN A 63 -14.10 -16.61 11.54
CA ASN A 63 -12.81 -17.18 11.91
C ASN A 63 -11.83 -16.91 10.76
N ILE A 64 -10.98 -15.89 10.92
CA ILE A 64 -9.91 -15.60 9.98
C ILE A 64 -8.79 -16.61 10.23
N GLU A 65 -8.46 -17.43 9.23
CA GLU A 65 -7.33 -18.35 9.35
C GLU A 65 -6.01 -17.58 9.33
N LYS A 66 -5.01 -18.07 10.06
CA LYS A 66 -3.65 -17.51 10.06
C LYS A 66 -3.07 -17.41 8.64
N ARG A 67 -3.40 -18.38 7.78
CA ARG A 67 -3.01 -18.41 6.37
C ARG A 67 -3.57 -17.23 5.59
N ASP A 68 -4.83 -16.86 5.82
CA ASP A 68 -5.47 -15.73 5.12
C ASP A 68 -4.89 -14.38 5.57
N LEU A 69 -4.53 -14.27 6.85
CA LEU A 69 -3.81 -13.12 7.37
C LEU A 69 -2.41 -12.99 6.75
N GLU A 70 -1.67 -14.09 6.62
CA GLU A 70 -0.35 -14.09 5.95
C GLU A 70 -0.47 -13.78 4.46
N ASN A 71 -1.48 -14.32 3.78
CA ASN A 71 -1.75 -14.05 2.37
C ASN A 71 -2.09 -12.57 2.12
N SER A 72 -3.00 -11.99 2.90
CA SER A 72 -3.38 -10.57 2.77
C SER A 72 -2.18 -9.64 2.96
N ARG A 73 -1.34 -9.94 3.95
CA ARG A 73 -0.09 -9.21 4.18
C ARG A 73 0.92 -9.35 3.04
N MET A 74 1.03 -10.53 2.44
CA MET A 74 1.91 -10.75 1.29
C MET A 74 1.43 -9.98 0.06
N GLU A 75 0.12 -9.96 -0.21
CA GLU A 75 -0.44 -9.16 -1.30
C GLU A 75 -0.23 -7.66 -1.06
N ALA A 76 -0.36 -7.19 0.18
CA ALA A 76 -0.05 -5.81 0.55
C ALA A 76 1.42 -5.44 0.28
N TYR A 77 2.37 -6.33 0.56
CA TYR A 77 3.79 -6.10 0.26
C TYR A 77 4.06 -5.98 -1.26
N LYS A 78 3.44 -6.84 -2.07
CA LYS A 78 3.65 -6.85 -3.55
C LYS A 78 3.32 -5.51 -4.21
N ILE A 79 2.38 -4.75 -3.63
CA ILE A 79 2.04 -3.39 -4.08
C ILE A 79 3.28 -2.49 -4.09
N PHE A 80 4.16 -2.61 -3.08
CA PHE A 80 5.32 -1.74 -2.90
C PHE A 80 6.64 -2.34 -3.42
N GLU A 81 6.69 -3.65 -3.65
CA GLU A 81 7.92 -4.39 -3.99
C GLU A 81 8.67 -3.78 -5.18
N ASN A 82 7.94 -3.42 -6.24
CA ASN A 82 8.51 -2.94 -7.50
C ASN A 82 8.49 -1.41 -7.66
N MET A 83 8.21 -0.67 -6.59
CA MET A 83 8.30 0.79 -6.60
C MET A 83 9.76 1.27 -6.62
N LYS A 84 9.99 2.46 -7.19
CA LYS A 84 11.28 3.15 -7.04
C LYS A 84 11.61 3.32 -5.55
N THR A 85 12.87 3.11 -5.18
CA THR A 85 13.34 3.12 -3.78
C THR A 85 12.86 4.35 -3.00
N ASP A 86 12.97 5.54 -3.58
CA ASP A 86 12.56 6.78 -2.89
C ASP A 86 11.05 6.87 -2.68
N VAL A 87 10.26 6.40 -3.66
CA VAL A 87 8.79 6.36 -3.56
C VAL A 87 8.36 5.33 -2.52
N ARG A 88 9.03 4.16 -2.49
CA ARG A 88 8.79 3.12 -1.49
C ARG A 88 9.15 3.62 -0.08
N ARG A 89 10.31 4.24 0.10
CA ARG A 89 10.74 4.81 1.39
C ARG A 89 9.79 5.90 1.89
N PHE A 90 9.39 6.81 1.01
CA PHE A 90 8.41 7.84 1.34
C PHE A 90 7.06 7.23 1.72
N SER A 91 6.58 6.24 0.96
CA SER A 91 5.32 5.54 1.26
C SER A 91 5.39 4.79 2.58
N ALA A 92 6.50 4.11 2.86
CA ALA A 92 6.74 3.42 4.13
C ALA A 92 6.70 4.42 5.29
N LYS A 93 7.46 5.52 5.21
CA LYS A 93 7.49 6.52 6.28
C LYS A 93 6.11 7.12 6.51
N LEU A 94 5.38 7.46 5.44
CA LEU A 94 4.03 7.99 5.56
C LEU A 94 3.07 6.99 6.20
N LEU A 95 3.01 5.75 5.72
CA LEU A 95 2.09 4.73 6.25
C LEU A 95 2.44 4.34 7.69
N MET A 96 3.73 4.25 8.03
CA MET A 96 4.19 4.03 9.41
C MET A 96 3.81 5.19 10.33
N THR A 97 3.97 6.44 9.89
CA THR A 97 3.52 7.61 10.67
C THR A 97 2.00 7.61 10.85
N LEU A 98 1.22 7.27 9.83
CA LEU A 98 -0.24 7.15 9.96
C LEU A 98 -0.63 6.00 10.90
N HIS A 99 0.11 4.89 10.87
CA HIS A 99 -0.05 3.78 11.80
C HIS A 99 0.21 4.22 13.25
N GLU A 100 1.31 4.92 13.51
CA GLU A 100 1.61 5.46 14.83
C GLU A 100 0.51 6.39 15.34
N VAL A 101 -0.09 7.20 14.46
CA VAL A 101 -1.22 8.07 14.82
C VAL A 101 -2.42 7.25 15.28
N ILE A 102 -2.81 6.19 14.56
CA ILE A 102 -3.96 5.37 14.96
C ILE A 102 -3.69 4.58 16.25
N THR A 103 -2.46 4.10 16.47
CA THR A 103 -2.11 3.36 17.70
C THR A 103 -2.08 4.23 18.95
N ARG A 104 -2.11 5.57 18.79
CA ARG A 104 -2.24 6.53 19.91
C ARG A 104 -3.68 6.85 20.24
N CYS A 105 -4.64 6.41 19.42
CA CYS A 105 -6.06 6.50 19.74
C CYS A 105 -6.45 5.37 20.71
N ASP A 106 -7.51 5.60 21.47
CA ASP A 106 -8.15 4.57 22.29
C ASP A 106 -8.54 3.37 21.41
N ASP A 107 -8.47 2.15 21.97
CA ASP A 107 -8.63 0.88 21.23
C ASP A 107 -9.96 0.83 20.45
N ASP A 108 -11.04 1.37 21.00
CA ASP A 108 -12.37 1.43 20.37
C ASP A 108 -12.46 2.46 19.23
N LEU A 109 -11.47 3.35 19.12
CA LEU A 109 -11.40 4.41 18.11
C LEU A 109 -10.36 4.16 17.02
N GLN A 110 -9.47 3.18 17.17
CA GLN A 110 -8.38 2.94 16.20
C GLN A 110 -8.90 2.62 14.79
N GLU A 111 -9.90 1.74 14.68
CA GLU A 111 -10.52 1.38 13.40
C GLU A 111 -11.17 2.60 12.73
N ALA A 112 -11.92 3.39 13.52
CA ALA A 112 -12.54 4.61 13.04
C ALA A 112 -11.49 5.65 12.60
N ALA A 113 -10.40 5.79 13.34
CA ALA A 113 -9.29 6.67 12.99
C ALA A 113 -8.61 6.24 11.69
N ALA A 114 -8.32 4.94 11.53
CA ALA A 114 -7.74 4.37 10.31
C ALA A 114 -8.64 4.61 9.09
N GLN A 115 -9.96 4.41 9.25
CA GLN A 115 -10.93 4.70 8.20
C GLN A 115 -10.92 6.19 7.83
N ARG A 116 -10.94 7.10 8.80
CA ARG A 116 -10.93 8.55 8.56
C ARG A 116 -9.65 9.02 7.86
N LEU A 117 -8.49 8.52 8.28
CA LEU A 117 -7.22 8.84 7.61
C LEU A 117 -7.22 8.32 6.17
N SER A 118 -7.78 7.14 5.94
CA SER A 118 -7.90 6.56 4.60
C SER A 118 -8.85 7.36 3.71
N GLU A 119 -10.00 7.80 4.21
CA GLU A 119 -10.91 8.73 3.51
C GLU A 119 -10.18 9.99 3.06
N PHE A 120 -9.31 10.53 3.92
CA PHE A 120 -8.60 11.77 3.67
C PHE A 120 -7.44 11.63 2.66
N PHE A 121 -6.65 10.56 2.76
CA PHE A 121 -5.42 10.39 1.98
C PHE A 121 -5.58 9.53 0.71
N ALA A 122 -6.49 8.55 0.69
CA ALA A 122 -6.63 7.64 -0.45
C ALA A 122 -6.82 8.36 -1.80
N PRO A 123 -7.61 9.45 -1.92
CA PRO A 123 -7.76 10.15 -3.19
C PRO A 123 -6.45 10.72 -3.76
N SER A 124 -5.44 10.95 -2.91
CA SER A 124 -4.16 11.54 -3.28
C SER A 124 -3.09 10.49 -3.63
N PHE A 125 -3.29 9.23 -3.21
CA PHE A 125 -2.34 8.14 -3.46
C PHE A 125 -2.45 7.56 -4.87
N LEU A 126 -3.66 7.52 -5.42
CA LEU A 126 -3.94 7.00 -6.76
C LEU A 126 -5.16 7.72 -7.37
N LYS A 127 -5.01 8.25 -8.60
CA LYS A 127 -6.11 8.91 -9.32
C LYS A 127 -7.18 7.90 -9.71
N ASN A 128 -8.43 8.34 -9.81
CA ASN A 128 -9.54 7.48 -10.27
C ASN A 128 -9.31 6.90 -11.67
N SER A 129 -8.59 7.60 -12.56
CA SER A 129 -8.21 7.10 -13.89
C SER A 129 -7.13 6.02 -13.86
N GLU A 130 -6.38 5.92 -12.77
CA GLU A 130 -5.30 4.94 -12.56
C GLU A 130 -5.79 3.74 -11.74
N LYS A 131 -6.98 3.82 -11.14
CA LYS A 131 -7.67 2.69 -10.54
C LYS A 131 -8.14 1.77 -11.65
N SER A 132 -7.89 0.47 -11.50
CA SER A 132 -8.49 -0.51 -12.40
C SER A 132 -10.02 -0.43 -12.32
N ILE A 133 -10.72 -0.84 -13.37
CA ILE A 133 -12.20 -0.86 -13.42
C ILE A 133 -12.80 -1.64 -12.23
N GLU A 134 -12.06 -2.61 -11.70
CA GLU A 134 -12.45 -3.44 -10.55
C GLU A 134 -12.25 -2.74 -9.19
N GLN A 135 -11.47 -1.66 -9.13
CA GLN A 135 -11.25 -0.87 -7.92
C GLN A 135 -12.21 0.32 -7.87
N THR A 136 -13.38 0.09 -7.28
CA THR A 136 -14.23 1.21 -6.87
C THR A 136 -13.50 2.09 -5.84
N PRO A 137 -13.81 3.39 -5.74
CA PRO A 137 -13.21 4.27 -4.73
C PRO A 137 -13.29 3.72 -3.31
N LEU A 138 -14.41 3.08 -2.96
CA LEU A 138 -14.64 2.46 -1.66
C LEU A 138 -13.75 1.22 -1.45
N THR A 139 -13.61 0.37 -2.47
CA THR A 139 -12.70 -0.80 -2.43
C THR A 139 -11.26 -0.37 -2.23
N PHE A 140 -10.83 0.67 -2.95
CA PHE A 140 -9.48 1.22 -2.81
C PHE A 140 -9.25 1.83 -1.43
N GLN A 141 -10.22 2.57 -0.90
CA GLN A 141 -10.14 3.12 0.46
C GLN A 141 -9.98 2.02 1.51
N LYS A 142 -10.73 0.90 1.42
CA LYS A 142 -10.56 -0.24 2.33
C LYS A 142 -9.16 -0.85 2.26
N CYS A 143 -8.58 -0.92 1.07
CA CYS A 143 -7.18 -1.35 0.92
C CYS A 143 -6.24 -0.37 1.64
N VAL A 144 -6.43 0.94 1.47
CA VAL A 144 -5.62 1.95 2.17
C VAL A 144 -5.75 1.85 3.68
N THR A 145 -6.95 1.62 4.22
CA THR A 145 -7.17 1.39 5.66
C THR A 145 -6.31 0.21 6.13
N TYR A 146 -6.43 -0.93 5.44
CA TYR A 146 -5.65 -2.12 5.77
C TYR A 146 -4.13 -1.87 5.71
N LEU A 147 -3.67 -1.12 4.71
CA LEU A 147 -2.25 -0.77 4.54
C LEU A 147 -1.72 0.11 5.69
N ILE A 148 -2.53 1.02 6.22
CA ILE A 148 -2.17 1.83 7.39
C ILE A 148 -2.11 0.94 8.65
N GLU A 149 -3.13 0.11 8.87
CA GLU A 149 -3.19 -0.78 10.03
C GLU A 149 -2.04 -1.80 10.07
N ASN A 150 -1.60 -2.28 8.90
CA ASN A 150 -0.58 -3.31 8.78
C ASN A 150 0.79 -2.76 8.35
N ALA A 151 1.01 -1.44 8.39
CA ALA A 151 2.25 -0.83 7.94
C ALA A 151 3.52 -1.44 8.58
N PRO A 152 3.58 -1.71 9.91
CA PRO A 152 4.76 -2.32 10.53
C PRO A 152 5.08 -3.71 9.99
N PHE A 153 4.07 -4.48 9.59
CA PHE A 153 4.28 -5.77 8.97
C PHE A 153 4.81 -5.63 7.54
N ILE A 154 4.25 -4.71 6.77
CA ILE A 154 4.56 -4.54 5.34
C ILE A 154 5.97 -4.00 5.14
N PHE A 155 6.39 -3.04 5.98
CA PHE A 155 7.66 -2.33 5.81
C PHE A 155 8.74 -2.74 6.83
N GLY A 156 8.38 -3.47 7.89
CA GLY A 156 9.26 -3.74 9.03
C GLY A 156 9.34 -2.54 9.98
N SER A 157 9.91 -2.74 11.18
CA SER A 157 10.47 -1.61 11.93
C SER A 157 11.71 -1.10 11.18
N GLU A 158 12.11 0.16 11.36
CA GLU A 158 13.33 0.70 10.73
C GLU A 158 14.61 -0.11 11.07
N ASP A 159 14.53 -1.04 12.04
CA ASP A 159 15.56 -2.00 12.47
C ASP A 159 15.29 -3.48 12.13
N ALA A 160 14.16 -3.82 11.51
CA ALA A 160 13.84 -5.20 11.15
C ALA A 160 14.28 -5.51 9.71
N PRO A 161 14.89 -6.68 9.44
CA PRO A 161 15.16 -7.09 8.07
C PRO A 161 13.84 -7.13 7.29
N ILE A 162 13.87 -6.53 6.09
CA ILE A 162 12.80 -6.64 5.09
C ILE A 162 12.29 -8.07 5.12
N TYR A 163 10.98 -8.24 5.35
CA TYR A 163 10.34 -9.54 5.27
C TYR A 163 10.75 -10.17 3.93
N SER A 164 11.65 -11.14 4.02
CA SER A 164 12.09 -11.93 2.90
C SER A 164 11.10 -13.08 2.87
N PRO A 165 10.21 -13.17 1.87
CA PRO A 165 9.27 -14.29 1.81
C PRO A 165 10.08 -15.60 1.85
N PRO A 166 9.57 -16.65 2.52
CA PRO A 166 10.21 -17.95 2.45
C PRO A 166 10.36 -18.29 0.97
N ARG A 167 11.60 -18.56 0.54
CA ARG A 167 11.87 -19.04 -0.81
C ARG A 167 10.95 -20.23 -1.02
N SER A 168 9.98 -20.06 -1.90
CA SER A 168 9.10 -21.14 -2.27
C SER A 168 9.98 -22.15 -2.99
N ASN A 169 10.35 -23.23 -2.29
CA ASN A 169 10.84 -24.45 -2.92
C ASN A 169 9.66 -25.07 -3.67
N VAL A 170 9.15 -24.37 -4.69
CA VAL A 170 8.33 -25.00 -5.71
C VAL A 170 9.31 -25.75 -6.58
N ASN A 171 9.55 -26.99 -6.20
CA ASN A 171 10.12 -27.99 -7.07
C ASN A 171 9.09 -28.18 -8.19
N TYR A 172 9.18 -27.38 -9.25
CA TYR A 172 8.55 -27.73 -10.51
C TYR A 172 9.29 -28.98 -10.99
N GLN A 173 8.82 -30.15 -10.56
CA GLN A 173 9.08 -31.38 -11.29
C GLN A 173 8.54 -31.14 -12.70
N GLN A 174 9.48 -30.89 -13.63
CA GLN A 174 9.19 -30.94 -15.05
C GLN A 174 8.53 -32.29 -15.35
N PRO A 175 7.44 -32.34 -16.11
CA PRO A 175 6.95 -33.62 -16.60
C PRO A 175 8.04 -34.24 -17.47
N GLU A 176 8.37 -35.51 -17.18
CA GLU A 176 9.30 -36.32 -17.96
C GLU A 176 8.84 -36.34 -19.42
N ASN A 177 9.56 -35.61 -20.27
CA ASN A 177 9.40 -35.69 -21.71
C ASN A 177 9.99 -37.02 -22.18
N ASN A 178 9.14 -38.05 -22.25
CA ASN A 178 9.38 -39.28 -22.99
C ASN A 178 9.42 -38.95 -24.50
N ILE A 179 10.56 -38.49 -24.99
CA ILE A 179 10.82 -38.34 -26.42
C ILE A 179 11.52 -39.62 -26.89
N GLN A 180 10.74 -40.52 -27.48
CA GLN A 180 11.28 -41.58 -28.33
C GLN A 180 12.04 -40.96 -29.52
N PRO A 181 13.24 -41.44 -29.88
CA PRO A 181 13.93 -40.92 -31.04
C PRO A 181 13.30 -41.47 -32.33
N HIS A 182 12.56 -40.61 -33.04
CA HIS A 182 12.30 -40.80 -34.47
C HIS A 182 13.63 -40.70 -35.24
N ARG A 183 14.13 -41.84 -35.73
CA ARG A 183 15.14 -41.86 -36.79
C ARG A 183 14.46 -41.60 -38.13
N THR A 184 14.63 -40.38 -38.61
CA THR A 184 14.34 -39.98 -39.98
C THR A 184 15.38 -40.60 -40.92
N PHE A 185 14.90 -41.28 -41.96
CA PHE A 185 15.65 -41.59 -43.18
C PHE A 185 16.19 -40.32 -43.82
N LEU A 186 17.41 -40.36 -44.37
CA LEU A 186 17.77 -39.64 -45.60
C LEU A 186 19.12 -40.16 -46.15
N LEU A 187 19.06 -40.60 -47.41
CA LEU A 187 20.11 -40.97 -48.38
C LEU A 187 20.88 -42.28 -48.17
#